data_AF-Q4SWL8-F1
#
_entry.id   AF-Q4SWL8-F1
#
_cell.length_a   1.000
_cell.length_b   1.000
_cell.length_c   1.000
_cell.angle_alpha   90.00
_cell.angle_beta   90.00
_cell.angle_gamma   90.00
#
_symmetry.space_group_name_H-M   'P 1'
#
loop_
_entity.id
_entity.type
_entity.pdbx_description
1 polymer ?
#
loop_
_entity_poly.entity_id
_entity_poly.type
_entity_poly.pdbx_seq_one_letter_code
_entity_poly.pdbx_strand_id
1 'polypeptide(L)'
;MSLPGYKTSEKISALSAPLSQVVQLNVGGHLYTTSRSTLRKYPDSRLAELFSGPSKLPTDAEGRVFIDRDGYHFRAVLEFLRSDLLPKEDIEEVHAEAVYYNIRPLIKHLEESPQLFGELVGRQQFLSRLPHYRENIEVLIRIARAEAVAARQSAIMICVLRSEEDLSFHENAISSLEADKESVVTFGPWKAGPSVKDLLDCVRMDIEKQGYTLSIQP
;
A
#
# COMPACT_ATOMS: atom_id res chain seq x y z
N MET A 1 -69.87 43.83 4.96
CA MET A 1 -69.33 42.60 5.60
C MET A 1 -68.19 42.10 4.72
N SER A 2 -67.12 41.68 5.39
CA SER A 2 -65.74 41.53 4.91
C SER A 2 -65.46 40.32 4.01
N LEU A 3 -64.41 40.46 3.17
CA LEU A 3 -63.33 39.56 2.70
C LEU A 3 -63.40 38.02 2.98
N PRO A 4 -62.47 37.19 2.42
CA PRO A 4 -61.91 37.08 1.07
C PRO A 4 -61.82 35.60 0.58
N GLY A 5 -61.29 35.37 -0.64
CA GLY A 5 -61.25 34.07 -1.31
C GLY A 5 -60.12 33.10 -0.94
N TYR A 6 -60.01 32.04 -1.73
CA TYR A 6 -58.88 31.12 -1.75
C TYR A 6 -58.74 30.53 -3.16
N LYS A 7 -57.75 31.05 -3.90
CA LYS A 7 -57.04 30.29 -4.92
C LYS A 7 -56.18 29.29 -4.17
N THR A 8 -56.34 28.01 -4.46
CA THR A 8 -55.32 27.00 -4.13
C THR A 8 -54.87 26.37 -5.44
N SER A 9 -53.86 27.00 -6.04
CA SER A 9 -53.00 26.34 -7.00
C SER A 9 -52.20 25.29 -6.22
N GLU A 10 -52.68 24.06 -6.22
CA GLU A 10 -51.94 22.94 -5.64
C GLU A 10 -50.70 22.69 -6.47
N LYS A 11 -49.60 23.19 -5.92
CA LYS A 11 -48.22 22.97 -6.34
C LYS A 11 -47.87 21.53 -5.98
N ILE A 12 -48.11 20.59 -6.90
CA ILE A 12 -47.59 19.23 -6.75
C ILE A 12 -46.10 19.24 -7.14
N SER A 13 -45.27 19.65 -6.18
CA SER A 13 -43.85 19.31 -6.17
C SER A 13 -43.71 17.86 -5.74
N ALA A 14 -43.85 16.92 -6.68
CA ALA A 14 -43.59 15.51 -6.45
C ALA A 14 -42.16 15.18 -6.89
N LEU A 15 -41.24 15.19 -5.91
CA LEU A 15 -40.11 14.27 -5.76
C LEU A 15 -39.40 13.83 -7.06
N SER A 16 -38.61 14.71 -7.67
CA SER A 16 -37.46 14.24 -8.44
C SER A 16 -36.39 13.80 -7.43
N ALA A 17 -36.33 12.50 -7.12
CA ALA A 17 -35.04 11.94 -6.73
C ALA A 17 -34.05 12.39 -7.82
N PRO A 18 -32.94 13.06 -7.50
CA PRO A 18 -32.06 13.56 -8.54
C PRO A 18 -31.57 12.36 -9.33
N LEU A 19 -31.95 12.29 -10.61
CA LEU A 19 -31.43 11.35 -11.59
C LEU A 19 -29.93 11.28 -11.36
N SER A 20 -29.41 10.10 -11.07
CA SER A 20 -28.00 9.90 -10.79
C SER A 20 -27.21 10.26 -12.06
N GLN A 21 -26.82 11.53 -12.17
CA GLN A 21 -26.19 12.06 -13.36
C GLN A 21 -24.96 11.20 -13.67
N VAL A 22 -24.96 10.61 -14.86
CA VAL A 22 -23.83 9.85 -15.36
C VAL A 22 -22.68 10.82 -15.57
N VAL A 23 -21.50 10.44 -15.12
CA VAL A 23 -20.27 11.21 -15.21
C VAL A 23 -19.18 10.35 -15.84
N GLN A 24 -18.36 11.01 -16.66
CA GLN A 24 -17.18 10.43 -17.28
C GLN A 24 -15.93 10.98 -16.60
N LEU A 25 -15.01 10.07 -16.33
CA LEU A 25 -13.74 10.31 -15.66
C LEU A 25 -12.61 9.83 -16.57
N ASN A 26 -11.50 10.52 -16.53
CA ASN A 26 -10.22 10.11 -17.09
C ASN A 26 -9.21 10.02 -15.95
N VAL A 27 -8.83 8.81 -15.55
CA VAL A 27 -7.91 8.55 -14.44
C VAL A 27 -6.57 8.07 -15.02
N GLY A 28 -5.59 8.96 -15.11
CA GLY A 28 -4.27 8.67 -15.69
C GLY A 28 -4.33 8.08 -17.10
N GLY A 29 -5.31 8.51 -17.92
CA GLY A 29 -5.56 7.99 -19.27
C GLY A 29 -6.62 6.89 -19.36
N HIS A 30 -7.07 6.32 -18.24
CA HIS A 30 -8.12 5.30 -18.23
C HIS A 30 -9.50 5.93 -18.11
N LEU A 31 -10.39 5.58 -19.04
CA LEU A 31 -11.73 6.14 -19.11
C LEU A 31 -12.72 5.33 -18.28
N TYR A 32 -13.40 6.01 -17.35
CA TYR A 32 -14.43 5.42 -16.51
C TYR A 32 -15.75 6.15 -16.71
N THR A 33 -16.83 5.38 -16.74
CA THR A 33 -18.20 5.91 -16.71
C THR A 33 -18.89 5.39 -15.46
N THR A 34 -19.45 6.30 -14.68
CA THR A 34 -20.14 5.96 -13.43
C THR A 34 -21.20 7.02 -13.10
N SER A 35 -21.90 6.87 -11.99
CA SER A 35 -22.88 7.86 -11.52
C SER A 35 -22.30 8.76 -10.43
N ARG A 36 -22.81 9.99 -10.33
CA ARG A 36 -22.47 10.88 -9.20
C ARG A 36 -22.81 10.28 -7.84
N SER A 37 -23.86 9.44 -7.76
CA SER A 37 -24.24 8.79 -6.49
C SER A 37 -23.18 7.79 -6.04
N THR A 38 -22.58 7.02 -6.96
CA THR A 38 -21.48 6.10 -6.64
C THR A 38 -20.26 6.85 -6.10
N LEU A 39 -19.83 7.93 -6.76
CA LEU A 39 -18.66 8.72 -6.33
C LEU A 39 -18.88 9.45 -5.00
N ARG A 40 -20.14 9.74 -4.66
CA ARG A 40 -20.53 10.43 -3.43
C ARG A 40 -21.04 9.47 -2.34
N LYS A 41 -20.87 8.15 -2.51
CA LYS A 41 -21.31 7.15 -1.53
C LYS A 41 -20.75 7.43 -0.14
N TYR A 42 -19.49 7.87 -0.07
CA TYR A 42 -18.84 8.28 1.17
C TYR A 42 -18.59 9.80 1.16
N PRO A 43 -19.34 10.59 1.94
CA PRO A 43 -19.30 12.06 1.88
C PRO A 43 -17.95 12.65 2.28
N ASP A 44 -17.21 11.97 3.16
CA ASP A 44 -15.87 12.40 3.62
C ASP A 44 -14.74 12.01 2.65
N SER A 45 -15.07 11.33 1.54
CA SER A 45 -14.08 10.94 0.55
C SER A 45 -13.72 12.12 -0.36
N ARG A 46 -12.48 12.12 -0.85
CA ARG A 46 -12.03 13.09 -1.85
C ARG A 46 -12.90 13.04 -3.10
N LEU A 47 -13.34 11.85 -3.52
CA LEU A 47 -14.27 11.70 -4.65
C LEU A 47 -15.60 12.43 -4.39
N ALA A 48 -16.14 12.37 -3.18
CA ALA A 48 -17.34 13.12 -2.86
C ALA A 48 -17.11 14.63 -2.91
N GLU A 49 -15.97 15.13 -2.42
CA GLU A 49 -15.61 16.55 -2.49
C GLU A 49 -15.51 17.04 -3.94
N LEU A 50 -14.78 16.30 -4.79
CA LEU A 50 -14.63 16.61 -6.21
C LEU A 50 -16.01 16.71 -6.88
N PHE A 51 -16.98 15.90 -6.47
CA PHE A 51 -18.32 15.84 -7.06
C PHE A 51 -19.44 16.46 -6.19
N SER A 52 -19.14 17.30 -5.20
CA SER A 52 -20.17 17.95 -4.35
C SER A 52 -20.34 19.46 -4.57
N GLY A 53 -19.47 20.11 -5.35
CA GLY A 53 -19.59 21.54 -5.68
C GLY A 53 -19.19 21.88 -7.12
N PRO A 54 -19.24 23.18 -7.50
CA PRO A 54 -18.66 23.69 -8.73
C PRO A 54 -17.13 23.74 -8.61
N SER A 55 -16.51 22.58 -8.48
CA SER A 55 -15.07 22.42 -8.51
C SER A 55 -14.59 22.67 -9.93
N LYS A 56 -13.62 23.58 -10.12
CA LYS A 56 -12.86 23.71 -11.36
C LYS A 56 -11.93 22.51 -11.48
N LEU A 57 -12.51 21.34 -11.69
CA LEU A 57 -11.73 20.13 -11.89
C LEU A 57 -10.97 20.26 -13.21
N PRO A 58 -9.71 19.82 -13.25
CA PRO A 58 -9.03 19.66 -14.53
C PRO A 58 -9.87 18.72 -15.39
N THR A 59 -10.10 19.11 -16.63
CA THR A 59 -10.80 18.29 -17.62
C THR A 59 -9.87 18.02 -18.77
N ASP A 60 -10.05 16.87 -19.42
CA ASP A 60 -9.32 16.56 -20.65
C ASP A 60 -9.92 17.30 -21.86
N ALA A 61 -9.36 17.04 -23.05
CA ALA A 61 -9.80 17.69 -24.29
C ALA A 61 -11.28 17.43 -24.63
N GLU A 62 -11.83 16.33 -24.12
CA GLU A 62 -13.22 15.91 -24.30
C GLU A 62 -14.15 16.40 -23.17
N GLY A 63 -13.64 17.16 -22.20
CA GLY A 63 -14.41 17.72 -21.09
C GLY A 63 -14.71 16.72 -19.96
N ARG A 64 -14.01 15.57 -19.92
CA ARG A 64 -14.15 14.56 -18.86
C ARG A 64 -13.29 14.96 -17.67
N VAL A 65 -13.74 14.67 -16.45
CA VAL A 65 -12.98 14.98 -15.23
C VAL A 65 -11.68 14.20 -15.22
N PHE A 66 -10.55 14.90 -15.18
CA PHE A 66 -9.23 14.30 -15.15
C PHE A 66 -8.72 14.12 -13.71
N ILE A 67 -8.18 12.94 -13.43
CA ILE A 67 -7.52 12.60 -12.17
C ILE A 67 -6.15 12.05 -12.53
N ASP A 68 -5.10 12.72 -12.07
CA ASP A 68 -3.71 12.31 -12.29
C ASP A 68 -3.30 11.21 -11.30
N ARG A 69 -3.89 10.01 -11.47
CA ARG A 69 -3.69 8.81 -10.65
C ARG A 69 -3.69 7.56 -11.51
N ASP A 70 -3.33 6.44 -10.89
CA ASP A 70 -3.33 5.15 -11.55
C ASP A 70 -4.76 4.69 -11.88
N GLY A 71 -5.03 4.63 -13.18
CA GLY A 71 -6.34 4.21 -13.67
C GLY A 71 -6.61 2.72 -13.53
N TYR A 72 -5.59 1.85 -13.52
CA TYR A 72 -5.76 0.41 -13.39
C TYR A 72 -6.25 0.05 -11.98
N HIS A 73 -5.59 0.55 -10.93
CA HIS A 73 -5.98 0.31 -9.54
C HIS A 73 -7.28 1.04 -9.15
N PHE A 74 -7.60 2.16 -9.80
CA PHE A 74 -8.87 2.86 -9.60
C PHE A 74 -10.10 1.98 -9.90
N ARG A 75 -9.97 0.97 -10.77
CA ARG A 75 -11.04 0.02 -11.05
C ARG A 75 -11.55 -0.66 -9.77
N ALA A 76 -10.64 -1.13 -8.93
CA ALA A 76 -10.98 -1.81 -7.67
C ALA A 76 -11.66 -0.86 -6.70
N VAL A 77 -11.16 0.38 -6.61
CA VAL A 77 -11.78 1.45 -5.82
C VAL A 77 -13.22 1.71 -6.28
N LEU A 78 -13.44 1.82 -7.59
CA LEU A 78 -14.76 2.07 -8.15
C LEU A 78 -15.72 0.89 -7.93
N GLU A 79 -15.22 -0.34 -8.01
CA GLU A 79 -16.01 -1.54 -7.74
C GLU A 79 -16.44 -1.64 -6.28
N PHE A 80 -15.55 -1.27 -5.35
CA PHE A 80 -15.89 -1.13 -3.94
C PHE A 80 -17.01 -0.10 -3.72
N LEU A 81 -16.93 1.07 -4.38
CA LEU A 81 -17.99 2.07 -4.30
C LEU A 81 -19.34 1.57 -4.84
N ARG A 82 -19.34 0.65 -5.83
CA ARG A 82 -20.56 0.10 -6.43
C ARG A 82 -21.21 -1.00 -5.59
N SER A 83 -20.39 -1.93 -5.11
CA SER A 83 -20.89 -3.21 -4.58
C SER A 83 -20.25 -3.65 -3.25
N ASP A 84 -19.44 -2.79 -2.62
CA ASP A 84 -18.70 -3.09 -1.39
C ASP A 84 -17.76 -4.31 -1.53
N LEU A 85 -17.38 -4.64 -2.77
CA LEU A 85 -16.46 -5.74 -3.08
C LEU A 85 -15.02 -5.31 -2.81
N LEU A 86 -14.29 -6.14 -2.05
CA LEU A 86 -12.88 -5.91 -1.76
C LEU A 86 -11.98 -6.46 -2.89
N PRO A 87 -10.86 -5.78 -3.19
CA PRO A 87 -9.85 -6.30 -4.12
C PRO A 87 -9.27 -7.62 -3.60
N LYS A 88 -8.91 -8.50 -4.53
CA LYS A 88 -8.23 -9.78 -4.25
C LYS A 88 -6.76 -9.77 -4.66
N GLU A 89 -6.41 -8.83 -5.54
CA GLU A 89 -5.11 -8.66 -6.18
C GLU A 89 -4.68 -7.20 -5.98
N ASP A 90 -3.38 -6.93 -6.09
CA ASP A 90 -2.78 -5.59 -6.01
C ASP A 90 -3.21 -4.82 -4.75
N ILE A 91 -3.27 -5.52 -3.60
CA ILE A 91 -3.85 -4.97 -2.36
C ILE A 91 -3.03 -3.78 -1.84
N GLU A 92 -1.70 -3.80 -1.95
CA GLU A 92 -0.85 -2.67 -1.54
C GLU A 92 -1.12 -1.43 -2.39
N GLU A 93 -1.20 -1.59 -3.70
CA GLU A 93 -1.44 -0.52 -4.66
C GLU A 93 -2.86 0.04 -4.51
N VAL A 94 -3.86 -0.83 -4.34
CA VAL A 94 -5.25 -0.40 -4.09
C VAL A 94 -5.40 0.26 -2.73
N HIS A 95 -4.65 -0.16 -1.70
CA HIS A 95 -4.60 0.54 -0.42
C HIS A 95 -4.06 1.96 -0.58
N ALA A 96 -2.98 2.14 -1.34
CA ALA A 96 -2.44 3.47 -1.63
C ALA A 96 -3.46 4.38 -2.33
N GLU A 97 -4.23 3.85 -3.29
CA GLU A 97 -5.32 4.59 -3.91
C GLU A 97 -6.47 4.88 -2.93
N ALA A 98 -6.87 3.91 -2.10
CA ALA A 98 -7.92 4.07 -1.10
C ALA A 98 -7.59 5.19 -0.09
N VAL A 99 -6.31 5.28 0.31
CA VAL A 99 -5.77 6.37 1.14
C VAL A 99 -5.84 7.70 0.39
N TYR A 100 -5.41 7.75 -0.87
CA TYR A 100 -5.46 8.97 -1.68
C TYR A 100 -6.89 9.52 -1.86
N TYR A 101 -7.85 8.65 -2.15
CA TYR A 101 -9.27 9.01 -2.29
C TYR A 101 -9.98 9.19 -0.94
N ASN A 102 -9.30 8.92 0.17
CA ASN A 102 -9.81 9.00 1.55
C ASN A 102 -11.09 8.16 1.76
N ILE A 103 -11.10 6.92 1.24
CA ILE A 103 -12.24 6.01 1.39
C ILE A 103 -12.01 5.17 2.65
N ARG A 104 -12.31 5.77 3.81
CA ARG A 104 -12.04 5.16 5.14
C ARG A 104 -12.53 3.72 5.30
N PRO A 105 -13.74 3.34 4.85
CA PRO A 105 -14.17 1.96 4.97
C PRO A 105 -13.29 1.01 4.17
N LEU A 106 -12.87 1.38 2.95
CA LEU A 106 -11.98 0.56 2.14
C LEU A 106 -10.62 0.41 2.83
N ILE A 107 -10.02 1.52 3.26
CA ILE A 107 -8.73 1.52 3.98
C ILE A 107 -8.76 0.52 5.15
N LYS A 108 -9.80 0.62 5.99
CA LYS A 108 -9.96 -0.27 7.14
C LYS A 108 -10.05 -1.75 6.76
N HIS A 109 -10.89 -2.09 5.77
CA HIS A 109 -11.02 -3.49 5.35
C HIS A 109 -9.73 -4.04 4.74
N LEU A 110 -8.96 -3.20 4.04
CA LEU A 110 -7.67 -3.60 3.48
C LEU A 110 -6.64 -3.81 4.59
N GLU A 111 -6.55 -2.91 5.58
CA GLU A 111 -5.64 -3.04 6.72
C GLU A 111 -5.98 -4.25 7.62
N GLU A 112 -7.25 -4.62 7.72
CA GLU A 112 -7.71 -5.83 8.41
C GLU A 112 -7.56 -7.10 7.56
N SER A 113 -7.24 -6.98 6.26
CA SER A 113 -7.05 -8.13 5.39
C SER A 113 -5.80 -8.93 5.81
N PRO A 114 -5.80 -10.27 5.70
CA PRO A 114 -4.64 -11.07 6.09
C PRO A 114 -3.34 -10.68 5.38
N GLN A 115 -3.43 -10.18 4.16
CA GLN A 115 -2.28 -9.78 3.35
C GLN A 115 -1.58 -8.54 3.94
N LEU A 116 -2.33 -7.48 4.27
CA LEU A 116 -1.74 -6.27 4.84
C LEU A 116 -1.57 -6.34 6.36
N PHE A 117 -2.45 -7.03 7.09
CA PHE A 117 -2.34 -7.12 8.55
C PHE A 117 -1.04 -7.81 8.98
N GLY A 118 -0.69 -8.91 8.32
CA GLY A 118 0.55 -9.64 8.58
C GLY A 118 1.79 -8.78 8.34
N GLU A 119 1.78 -7.98 7.27
CA GLU A 119 2.86 -7.08 6.89
C GLU A 119 2.93 -5.84 7.81
N LEU A 120 1.83 -5.09 7.94
CA LEU A 120 1.76 -3.82 8.68
C LEU A 120 1.92 -3.96 10.19
N VAL A 121 1.43 -5.05 10.78
CA VAL A 121 1.44 -5.24 12.23
C VAL A 121 2.46 -6.30 12.62
N GLY A 122 2.33 -7.52 12.09
CA GLY A 122 3.17 -8.65 12.51
C GLY A 122 4.64 -8.44 12.17
N ARG A 123 4.93 -8.21 10.89
CA ARG A 123 6.29 -8.03 10.39
C ARG A 123 6.91 -6.73 10.88
N GLN A 124 6.23 -5.60 10.78
CA GLN A 124 6.78 -4.32 11.26
C GLN A 124 7.08 -4.32 12.76
N GLN A 125 6.22 -4.93 13.60
CA GLN A 125 6.50 -5.05 15.03
C GLN A 125 7.69 -5.96 15.33
N PHE A 126 7.93 -6.96 14.48
CA PHE A 126 9.14 -7.76 14.56
C PHE A 126 10.38 -6.96 14.14
N LEU A 127 10.34 -6.30 12.98
CA LEU A 127 11.45 -5.50 12.46
C LEU A 127 11.83 -4.36 13.41
N SER A 128 10.86 -3.74 14.09
CA SER A 128 11.13 -2.68 15.08
C SER A 128 11.90 -3.16 16.32
N ARG A 129 11.97 -4.49 16.55
CA ARG A 129 12.76 -5.10 17.64
C ARG A 129 14.14 -5.55 17.17
N LEU A 130 14.40 -5.53 15.87
CA LEU A 130 15.70 -5.89 15.31
C LEU A 130 16.58 -4.65 15.22
N PRO A 131 17.73 -4.61 15.92
CA PRO A 131 18.65 -3.49 15.80
C PRO A 131 19.23 -3.44 14.38
N HIS A 132 19.31 -2.23 13.84
CA HIS A 132 19.98 -1.92 12.56
C HIS A 132 19.49 -2.73 11.35
N TYR A 133 18.26 -3.26 11.38
CA TYR A 133 17.77 -4.14 10.30
C TYR A 133 17.84 -3.47 8.93
N ARG A 134 17.41 -2.21 8.81
CA ARG A 134 17.41 -1.48 7.55
C ARG A 134 18.83 -1.24 7.04
N GLU A 135 19.71 -0.79 7.93
CA GLU A 135 21.12 -0.56 7.63
C GLU A 135 21.80 -1.86 7.17
N ASN A 136 21.48 -2.99 7.82
CA ASN A 136 22.01 -4.30 7.46
C ASN A 136 21.54 -4.75 6.08
N ILE A 137 20.27 -4.53 5.73
CA ILE A 137 19.75 -4.78 4.37
C ILE A 137 20.48 -3.91 3.33
N GLU A 138 20.68 -2.62 3.62
CA GLU A 138 21.39 -1.70 2.72
C GLU A 138 22.85 -2.13 2.51
N VAL A 139 23.54 -2.56 3.57
CA VAL A 139 24.91 -3.11 3.50
C VAL A 139 24.93 -4.40 2.69
N LEU A 140 24.00 -5.33 2.93
CA LEU A 140 23.89 -6.58 2.20
C LEU A 140 23.73 -6.33 0.70
N ILE A 141 22.80 -5.45 0.31
CA ILE A 141 22.58 -5.10 -1.11
C ILE A 141 23.83 -4.45 -1.71
N ARG A 142 24.52 -3.58 -0.96
CA ARG A 142 25.73 -2.91 -1.43
C ARG A 142 26.86 -3.91 -1.71
N ILE A 143 27.09 -4.84 -0.79
CA ILE A 143 28.09 -5.90 -0.96
C ILE A 143 27.70 -6.79 -2.14
N ALA A 144 26.42 -7.19 -2.22
CA ALA A 144 25.92 -8.06 -3.28
C ALA A 144 26.13 -7.45 -4.66
N ARG A 145 25.84 -6.14 -4.80
CA ARG A 145 26.08 -5.39 -6.03
C ARG A 145 27.55 -5.36 -6.39
N ALA A 146 28.43 -5.07 -5.42
CA ALA A 146 29.87 -4.97 -5.67
C ALA A 146 30.46 -6.30 -6.19
N GLU A 147 30.04 -7.43 -5.62
CA GLU A 147 30.51 -8.75 -6.05
C GLU A 147 29.86 -9.20 -7.37
N ALA A 148 28.55 -9.00 -7.52
CA ALA A 148 27.81 -9.42 -8.71
C ALA A 148 28.27 -8.67 -9.97
N VAL A 149 28.84 -7.46 -9.84
CA VAL A 149 29.47 -6.75 -10.97
C VAL A 149 30.62 -7.56 -11.58
N ALA A 150 31.38 -8.28 -10.77
CA ALA A 150 32.50 -9.10 -11.24
C ALA A 150 32.05 -10.51 -11.68
N ALA A 151 31.07 -11.10 -11.00
CA ALA A 151 30.76 -12.53 -11.12
C ALA A 151 29.31 -12.87 -11.57
N ARG A 152 28.48 -11.87 -11.90
CA ARG A 152 27.03 -11.98 -12.24
C ARG A 152 26.12 -12.50 -11.11
N GLN A 153 26.70 -13.06 -10.06
CA GLN A 153 26.05 -13.48 -8.82
C GLN A 153 26.96 -13.19 -7.63
N SER A 154 26.40 -13.15 -6.43
CA SER A 154 27.12 -12.92 -5.17
C SER A 154 26.65 -13.95 -4.14
N ALA A 155 27.58 -14.35 -3.27
CA ALA A 155 27.29 -15.22 -2.14
C ALA A 155 27.68 -14.47 -0.87
N ILE A 156 26.68 -14.13 -0.06
CA ILE A 156 26.86 -13.40 1.19
C ILE A 156 26.39 -14.27 2.34
N MET A 157 27.22 -14.39 3.36
CA MET A 157 26.90 -15.07 4.58
C MET A 157 26.09 -14.15 5.50
N ILE A 158 24.94 -14.65 5.96
CA ILE A 158 24.11 -13.94 6.95
C ILE A 158 24.39 -14.55 8.31
N CYS A 159 25.03 -13.79 9.19
CA CYS A 159 25.23 -14.17 10.58
C CYS A 159 24.05 -13.70 11.42
N VAL A 160 23.53 -14.59 12.26
CA VAL A 160 22.33 -14.34 13.05
C VAL A 160 22.65 -14.48 14.53
N LEU A 161 22.53 -13.38 15.27
CA LEU A 161 22.82 -13.28 16.70
C LEU A 161 21.51 -13.24 17.49
N ARG A 162 21.24 -14.27 18.31
CA ARG A 162 20.02 -14.34 19.12
C ARG A 162 20.16 -13.83 20.54
N SER A 163 21.38 -13.76 21.06
CA SER A 163 21.60 -13.26 22.41
C SER A 163 22.94 -12.55 22.51
N GLU A 164 23.08 -11.73 23.57
CA GLU A 164 24.36 -11.10 23.88
C GLU A 164 25.41 -12.12 24.33
N GLU A 165 25.01 -13.28 24.86
CA GLU A 165 25.92 -14.36 25.25
C GLU A 165 26.63 -14.96 24.03
N ASP A 166 25.95 -14.96 22.88
CA ASP A 166 26.50 -15.47 21.64
C ASP A 166 27.64 -14.56 21.11
N LEU A 167 27.63 -13.24 21.41
CA LEU A 167 28.56 -12.25 20.86
C LEU A 167 30.04 -12.66 20.95
N SER A 168 30.44 -13.23 22.09
CA SER A 168 31.85 -13.59 22.36
C SER A 168 32.36 -14.75 21.48
N PHE A 169 31.50 -15.71 21.14
CA PHE A 169 31.81 -16.77 20.19
C PHE A 169 31.79 -16.25 18.75
N HIS A 170 30.95 -15.24 18.48
CA HIS A 170 30.81 -14.63 17.17
C HIS A 170 31.96 -13.72 16.77
N GLU A 171 32.56 -12.95 17.67
CA GLU A 171 33.73 -12.12 17.32
C GLU A 171 34.88 -12.95 16.75
N ASN A 172 35.13 -14.13 17.34
CA ASN A 172 36.14 -15.07 16.85
C ASN A 172 35.77 -15.67 15.47
N ALA A 173 34.50 -15.99 15.27
CA ALA A 173 34.00 -16.49 13.99
C ALA A 173 34.07 -15.43 12.89
N ILE A 174 33.60 -14.20 13.15
CA ILE A 174 33.66 -13.07 12.20
C ILE A 174 35.11 -12.75 11.85
N SER A 175 36.02 -12.72 12.83
CA SER A 175 37.44 -12.48 12.58
C SER A 175 38.05 -13.53 11.63
N SER A 176 37.57 -14.77 11.70
CA SER A 176 38.02 -15.85 10.80
C SER A 176 37.43 -15.68 9.38
N LEU A 177 36.14 -15.35 9.29
CA LEU A 177 35.47 -15.11 8.00
C LEU A 177 36.03 -13.87 7.28
N GLU A 178 36.35 -12.82 8.02
CA GLU A 178 37.04 -11.62 7.50
C GLU A 178 38.44 -11.95 6.98
N ALA A 179 39.18 -12.84 7.67
CA ALA A 179 40.48 -13.32 7.21
C ALA A 179 40.37 -14.12 5.89
N ASP A 180 39.29 -14.87 5.73
CA ASP A 180 38.98 -15.63 4.51
C ASP A 180 38.37 -14.77 3.39
N LYS A 181 38.19 -13.46 3.62
CA LYS A 181 37.55 -12.49 2.71
C LYS A 181 36.12 -12.86 2.35
N GLU A 182 35.42 -13.55 3.25
CA GLU A 182 34.01 -13.82 3.06
C GLU A 182 33.18 -12.56 3.35
N SER A 183 32.20 -12.32 2.51
CA SER A 183 31.24 -11.24 2.70
C SER A 183 30.19 -11.64 3.73
N VAL A 184 30.25 -11.05 4.91
CA VAL A 184 29.37 -11.36 6.04
C VAL A 184 28.53 -10.15 6.42
N VAL A 185 27.23 -10.35 6.65
CA VAL A 185 26.33 -9.36 7.23
C VAL A 185 25.66 -9.94 8.46
N THR A 186 25.71 -9.20 9.57
CA THR A 186 25.25 -9.68 10.88
C THR A 186 23.93 -9.03 11.28
N PHE A 187 22.96 -9.83 11.69
CA PHE A 187 21.68 -9.39 12.24
C PHE A 187 21.57 -9.79 13.71
N GLY A 188 21.27 -8.81 14.57
CA GLY A 188 21.19 -8.98 16.03
C GLY A 188 22.32 -8.27 16.78
N PRO A 189 22.47 -8.50 18.10
CA PRO A 189 21.70 -9.44 18.91
C PRO A 189 20.22 -9.04 19.05
N TRP A 190 19.30 -9.99 19.00
CA TRP A 190 17.88 -9.71 19.25
C TRP A 190 17.23 -10.75 20.15
N LYS A 191 16.49 -10.30 21.15
CA LYS A 191 15.70 -11.15 22.03
C LYS A 191 14.22 -11.01 21.69
N ALA A 192 13.77 -11.73 20.67
CA ALA A 192 12.38 -11.69 20.20
C ALA A 192 11.78 -13.09 20.03
N GLY A 193 10.45 -13.17 20.10
CA GLY A 193 9.70 -14.41 19.86
C GLY A 193 9.86 -15.01 18.45
N PRO A 194 9.97 -14.21 17.37
CA PRO A 194 10.14 -14.76 16.02
C PRO A 194 11.47 -15.48 15.80
N SER A 195 11.43 -16.46 14.92
CA SER A 195 12.50 -17.39 14.61
C SER A 195 13.56 -16.83 13.65
N VAL A 196 14.70 -17.53 13.50
CA VAL A 196 15.69 -17.18 12.47
C VAL A 196 15.08 -17.28 11.07
N LYS A 197 14.17 -18.24 10.87
CA LYS A 197 13.42 -18.38 9.63
C LYS A 197 12.57 -17.15 9.34
N ASP A 198 11.92 -16.59 10.35
CA ASP A 198 11.10 -15.38 10.20
C ASP A 198 11.95 -14.17 9.79
N LEU A 199 13.18 -14.04 10.34
CA LEU A 199 14.15 -13.05 9.88
C LEU A 199 14.51 -13.27 8.42
N LEU A 200 14.88 -14.49 8.05
CA LEU A 200 15.32 -14.82 6.69
C LEU A 200 14.21 -14.59 5.66
N ASP A 201 12.96 -14.88 6.02
CA ASP A 201 11.79 -14.59 5.19
C ASP A 201 11.60 -13.06 5.04
N CYS A 202 11.79 -12.26 6.10
CA CYS A 202 11.78 -10.79 6.00
C CYS A 202 12.90 -10.25 5.09
N VAL A 203 14.12 -10.76 5.25
CA VAL A 203 15.27 -10.38 4.43
C VAL A 203 15.01 -10.72 2.96
N ARG A 204 14.45 -11.91 2.68
CA ARG A 204 14.05 -12.30 1.32
C ARG A 204 13.05 -11.32 0.74
N MET A 205 11.96 -11.03 1.44
CA MET A 205 10.91 -10.13 0.96
C MET A 205 11.46 -8.74 0.61
N ASP A 206 12.33 -8.17 1.46
CA ASP A 206 12.90 -6.84 1.20
C ASP A 206 13.89 -6.82 0.04
N ILE A 207 14.70 -7.87 -0.11
CA ILE A 207 15.66 -7.99 -1.21
C ILE A 207 14.91 -8.20 -2.54
N GLU A 208 13.88 -9.05 -2.56
CA GLU A 208 13.04 -9.29 -3.75
C GLU A 208 12.25 -8.05 -4.15
N LYS A 209 11.75 -7.27 -3.17
CA LYS A 209 11.11 -5.97 -3.43
C LYS A 209 12.04 -4.96 -4.11
N GLN A 210 13.36 -5.11 -3.97
CA GLN A 210 14.37 -4.32 -4.67
C GLN A 210 14.74 -4.89 -6.06
N GLY A 211 14.09 -5.97 -6.50
CA GLY A 211 14.27 -6.58 -7.82
C GLY A 211 15.39 -7.62 -7.91
N TYR A 212 15.89 -8.11 -6.77
CA TYR A 212 16.92 -9.17 -6.74
C TYR A 212 16.30 -10.55 -6.60
N THR A 213 16.95 -11.56 -7.18
CA THR A 213 16.62 -12.98 -6.94
C THR A 213 17.53 -13.53 -5.86
N LEU A 214 16.95 -14.13 -4.83
CA LEU A 214 17.68 -14.63 -3.67
C LEU A 214 17.49 -16.15 -3.49
N SER A 215 18.59 -16.87 -3.24
CA SER A 215 18.57 -18.26 -2.78
C SER A 215 19.23 -18.34 -1.41
N ILE A 216 18.48 -18.76 -0.39
CA ILE A 216 19.00 -18.94 0.98
C ILE A 216 19.32 -20.41 1.18
N GLN A 217 20.56 -20.70 1.56
CA GLN A 217 21.00 -22.04 1.98
C GLN A 217 21.28 -22.01 3.49
N PRO A 218 20.73 -22.95 4.27
CA PRO A 218 20.98 -23.08 5.70
C PRO A 218 22.36 -23.67 6.01
#